data_AF-A0A2E5SMV5-F1
#
_entry.id   AF-A0A2E5SMV5-F1
#
_cell.length_a   1.000
_cell.length_b   1.000
_cell.length_c   1.000
_cell.angle_alpha   90.00
_cell.angle_beta   90.00
_cell.angle_gamma   90.00
#
_symmetry.space_group_name_H-M   'P 1'
#
loop_
_entity.id
_entity.type
_entity.pdbx_description
1 polymer ?
#
loop_
_entity_poly.entity_id
_entity_poly.type
_entity_poly.pdbx_seq_one_letter_code
_entity_poly.pdbx_strand_id
1 'polypeptide(L)'
;MMNTLSKVFAAGFLVSATSLAFAIPTDLADLQDDSGNKVFDKVNPGDYRDGGASYAQLTDTDGGNDDATAFLMFEFAGNAGQNAFGIYDMNDFDPNDASSTNILEIFSGTESPLSEYTLEFDLSAGTVAIGTEMADIGPYFGFYLERGDTRFYSDALLNPGGKDLALIYDVAGNQNQGLFGTDLVVAFEDLLSGDDDFNDLVVGITDVKAVPEPGTLALLGLGLAGLGLARRRKQA
;
A
#
# COMPACT_ATOMS: atom_id res chain seq x y z
N MET A 1 22.93 18.93 63.30
CA MET A 1 23.15 17.93 62.22
C MET A 1 21.78 17.52 61.71
N MET A 2 21.10 18.27 60.84
CA MET A 2 21.36 18.55 59.42
C MET A 2 21.07 17.35 58.49
N ASN A 3 19.81 17.31 58.04
CA ASN A 3 19.22 16.78 56.80
C ASN A 3 19.71 15.47 56.17
N THR A 4 18.82 14.47 56.15
CA THR A 4 18.74 13.49 55.06
C THR A 4 17.53 13.80 54.19
N LEU A 5 17.75 14.57 53.12
CA LEU A 5 16.79 14.72 52.03
C LEU A 5 16.62 13.37 51.32
N SER A 6 15.37 12.91 51.26
CA SER A 6 14.95 11.84 50.34
C SER A 6 15.07 12.34 48.91
N LYS A 7 15.92 11.70 48.10
CA LYS A 7 15.92 11.86 46.64
C LYS A 7 14.95 10.84 46.06
N VAL A 8 13.71 11.26 45.85
CA VAL A 8 12.78 10.55 44.97
C VAL A 8 13.28 10.77 43.55
N PHE A 9 13.82 9.74 42.92
CA PHE A 9 14.03 9.72 41.47
C PHE A 9 12.65 9.61 40.81
N ALA A 10 12.17 10.72 40.25
CA ALA A 10 11.02 10.73 39.37
C ALA A 10 11.43 10.03 38.06
N ALA A 11 10.96 8.81 37.85
CA ALA A 11 11.02 8.16 36.55
C ALA A 11 10.07 8.91 35.61
N GLY A 12 10.62 9.79 34.77
CA GLY A 12 9.89 10.45 33.69
C GLY A 12 9.44 9.40 32.69
N PHE A 13 8.14 9.14 32.65
CA PHE A 13 7.52 8.27 31.65
C PHE A 13 7.44 9.08 30.35
N LEU A 14 8.40 8.89 29.44
CA LEU A 14 8.26 9.33 28.06
C LEU A 14 7.14 8.50 27.43
N VAL A 15 5.96 9.11 27.29
CA VAL A 15 4.93 8.58 26.40
C VAL A 15 5.37 8.96 24.99
N SER A 16 5.98 8.01 24.26
CA SER A 16 6.03 8.12 22.81
C SER A 16 4.59 8.01 22.32
N ALA A 17 4.00 9.11 21.89
CA ALA A 17 2.74 9.09 21.19
C ALA A 17 3.00 8.44 19.83
N THR A 18 2.84 7.12 19.74
CA THR A 18 2.63 6.46 18.46
C THR A 18 1.25 6.91 17.99
N SER A 19 1.20 7.85 17.05
CA SER A 19 -0.02 8.13 16.32
C SER A 19 -0.39 6.85 15.57
N LEU A 20 -1.44 6.17 16.03
CA LEU A 20 -2.14 5.22 15.18
C LEU A 20 -2.84 6.08 14.12
N ALA A 21 -2.24 6.16 12.93
CA ALA A 21 -2.92 6.74 11.78
C ALA A 21 -4.12 5.83 11.50
N PHE A 22 -5.31 6.28 11.84
CA PHE A 22 -6.52 5.70 11.28
C PHE A 22 -6.65 6.33 9.89
N ALA A 23 -6.37 5.57 8.84
CA ALA A 23 -6.73 5.99 7.48
C ALA A 23 -8.24 6.27 7.49
N ILE A 24 -8.63 7.50 7.12
CA ILE A 24 -10.04 7.77 6.83
C ILE A 24 -10.30 6.99 5.53
N PRO A 25 -11.27 6.06 5.48
CA PRO A 25 -11.53 5.33 4.25
C PRO A 25 -11.81 6.32 3.11
N THR A 26 -10.90 6.36 2.14
CA THR A 26 -11.04 7.17 0.93
C THR A 26 -11.92 6.39 -0.05
N ASP A 27 -12.83 7.09 -0.73
CA ASP A 27 -13.75 6.48 -1.70
C ASP A 27 -13.15 6.59 -3.10
N LEU A 28 -13.20 5.52 -3.89
CA LEU A 28 -12.66 5.56 -5.25
C LEU A 28 -13.41 6.58 -6.14
N ALA A 29 -14.69 6.82 -5.85
CA ALA A 29 -15.49 7.81 -6.58
C ALA A 29 -15.03 9.26 -6.37
N ASP A 30 -14.17 9.51 -5.38
CA ASP A 30 -13.70 10.85 -4.99
C ASP A 30 -12.34 11.21 -5.60
N LEU A 31 -11.64 10.26 -6.23
CA LEU A 31 -10.42 10.53 -7.01
C LEU A 31 -10.72 11.51 -8.15
N GLN A 32 -9.88 12.54 -8.25
CA GLN A 32 -10.00 13.64 -9.20
C GLN A 32 -8.69 13.85 -9.95
N ASP A 33 -8.79 14.41 -11.17
CA ASP A 33 -7.63 14.96 -11.87
C ASP A 33 -7.23 16.34 -11.28
N ASP A 34 -6.10 16.89 -11.71
CA ASP A 34 -5.60 18.23 -11.33
C ASP A 34 -6.57 19.39 -11.61
N SER A 35 -7.59 19.15 -12.44
CA SER A 35 -8.64 20.11 -12.75
C SER A 35 -9.89 19.96 -11.88
N GLY A 36 -9.90 18.98 -10.96
CA GLY A 36 -11.01 18.65 -10.07
C GLY A 36 -12.12 17.83 -10.74
N ASN A 37 -11.87 17.22 -11.90
CA ASN A 37 -12.83 16.33 -12.53
C ASN A 37 -12.69 14.92 -11.98
N LYS A 38 -13.81 14.23 -11.74
CA LYS A 38 -13.79 12.82 -11.31
C LYS A 38 -13.09 11.94 -12.35
N VAL A 39 -12.15 11.13 -11.90
CA VAL A 39 -11.45 10.14 -12.73
C VAL A 39 -12.36 8.94 -13.01
N PHE A 40 -13.12 8.52 -11.99
CA PHE A 40 -14.05 7.39 -12.05
C PHE A 40 -15.51 7.86 -12.08
N ASP A 41 -15.89 8.59 -13.13
CA ASP A 41 -17.20 9.25 -13.27
C ASP A 41 -18.44 8.34 -13.16
N LYS A 42 -18.27 7.04 -13.44
CA LYS A 42 -19.32 6.01 -13.39
C LYS A 42 -19.36 5.20 -12.09
N VAL A 43 -18.40 5.41 -11.19
CA VAL A 43 -18.39 4.76 -9.88
C VAL A 43 -19.26 5.56 -8.92
N ASN A 44 -20.20 4.91 -8.23
CA ASN A 44 -21.00 5.62 -7.24
C ASN A 44 -20.23 5.74 -5.92
N PRO A 45 -20.40 6.85 -5.18
CA PRO A 45 -19.85 6.96 -3.85
C PRO A 45 -20.28 5.79 -2.95
N GLY A 46 -19.31 5.14 -2.33
CA GLY A 46 -19.50 4.00 -1.43
C GLY A 46 -19.36 2.63 -2.08
N ASP A 47 -19.26 2.54 -3.40
CA ASP A 47 -19.13 1.27 -4.11
C ASP A 47 -17.77 0.62 -3.79
N TYR A 48 -16.71 1.42 -3.74
CA TYR A 48 -15.34 0.95 -3.50
C TYR A 48 -14.62 1.91 -2.55
N ARG A 49 -14.03 1.35 -1.50
CA ARG A 49 -13.32 2.10 -0.46
C ARG A 49 -11.97 1.47 -0.20
N ASP A 50 -10.99 2.31 0.05
CA ASP A 50 -9.73 1.84 0.59
C ASP A 50 -9.97 1.21 1.97
N GLY A 51 -9.41 0.01 2.14
CA GLY A 51 -9.55 -0.80 3.35
C GLY A 51 -8.34 -0.74 4.27
N GLY A 52 -7.34 0.10 3.98
CA GLY A 52 -6.03 0.08 4.63
C GLY A 52 -5.15 -1.11 4.22
N ALA A 53 -5.43 -1.73 3.06
CA ALA A 53 -4.59 -2.82 2.60
C ALA A 53 -3.26 -2.28 2.09
N SER A 54 -2.14 -2.90 2.50
CA SER A 54 -0.80 -2.56 1.99
C SER A 54 -0.28 -3.55 0.95
N TYR A 55 -0.91 -4.71 0.83
CA TYR A 55 -0.41 -5.85 0.06
C TYR A 55 -1.52 -6.50 -0.75
N ALA A 56 -1.13 -7.16 -1.83
CA ALA A 56 -1.98 -8.00 -2.65
C ALA A 56 -1.53 -9.47 -2.58
N GLN A 57 -2.47 -10.36 -2.91
CA GLN A 57 -2.23 -11.78 -3.08
C GLN A 57 -2.72 -12.22 -4.47
N LEU A 58 -1.88 -12.95 -5.21
CA LEU A 58 -2.27 -13.66 -6.42
C LEU A 58 -3.39 -14.67 -6.14
N THR A 59 -4.44 -14.65 -6.94
CA THR A 59 -5.62 -15.51 -6.79
C THR A 59 -5.59 -16.70 -7.72
N ASP A 60 -5.03 -16.56 -8.92
CA ASP A 60 -4.73 -17.71 -9.76
C ASP A 60 -3.48 -18.42 -9.26
N THR A 61 -3.68 -19.62 -8.73
CA THR A 61 -2.63 -20.42 -8.08
C THR A 61 -2.81 -21.91 -8.40
N ASP A 62 -3.46 -22.19 -9.53
CA ASP A 62 -3.83 -23.55 -9.92
C ASP A 62 -2.65 -24.36 -10.50
N GLY A 63 -1.50 -23.71 -10.70
CA GLY A 63 -0.26 -24.30 -11.18
C GLY A 63 -0.16 -24.36 -12.71
N GLY A 64 -1.09 -23.75 -13.43
CA GLY A 64 -1.09 -23.65 -14.89
C GLY A 64 -1.23 -22.20 -15.36
N ASN A 65 -0.10 -21.59 -15.75
CA ASN A 65 -0.04 -20.17 -16.13
C ASN A 65 -0.57 -19.26 -15.01
N ASP A 66 0.02 -19.37 -13.81
CA ASP A 66 -0.30 -18.47 -12.71
C ASP A 66 0.18 -17.05 -13.12
N ASP A 67 -0.74 -16.14 -13.45
CA ASP A 67 -0.41 -14.80 -13.91
C ASP A 67 -1.34 -13.72 -13.34
N ALA A 68 -0.88 -12.47 -13.45
CA ALA A 68 -1.68 -11.26 -13.20
C ALA A 68 -1.36 -10.24 -14.29
N THR A 69 -2.30 -9.41 -14.68
CA THR A 69 -2.04 -8.32 -15.63
C THR A 69 -2.22 -6.96 -14.95
N ALA A 70 -1.21 -6.11 -15.08
CA ALA A 70 -1.24 -4.73 -14.63
C ALA A 70 -1.55 -3.80 -15.81
N PHE A 71 -2.41 -2.81 -15.58
CA PHE A 71 -2.82 -1.79 -16.55
C PHE A 71 -2.54 -0.41 -15.98
N LEU A 72 -1.73 0.40 -16.67
CA LEU A 72 -1.57 1.79 -16.31
C LEU A 72 -2.84 2.55 -16.74
N MET A 73 -3.68 2.94 -15.78
CA MET A 73 -5.00 3.50 -16.07
C MET A 73 -4.92 5.01 -16.25
N PHE A 74 -4.27 5.69 -15.31
CA PHE A 74 -4.16 7.14 -15.27
C PHE A 74 -2.83 7.56 -14.68
N GLU A 75 -2.39 8.75 -15.09
CA GLU A 75 -1.20 9.38 -14.56
C GLU A 75 -1.36 10.89 -14.73
N PHE A 76 -1.81 11.56 -13.67
CA PHE A 76 -2.06 13.00 -13.68
C PHE A 76 -0.95 13.78 -12.98
N ALA A 77 0.25 13.19 -12.84
CA ALA A 77 1.38 13.84 -12.20
C ALA A 77 2.14 14.81 -13.13
N GLY A 78 2.61 15.92 -12.56
CA GLY A 78 3.65 16.75 -13.18
C GLY A 78 4.98 16.00 -13.41
N ASN A 79 5.19 14.88 -12.72
CA ASN A 79 6.36 14.02 -12.86
C ASN A 79 6.11 12.72 -13.66
N ALA A 80 4.97 12.60 -14.37
CA ALA A 80 4.59 11.37 -15.08
C ALA A 80 5.75 10.73 -15.87
N GLY A 81 6.51 11.54 -16.61
CA GLY A 81 7.68 11.07 -17.38
C GLY A 81 8.88 10.54 -16.58
N GLN A 82 8.78 10.42 -15.26
CA GLN A 82 9.82 9.96 -14.33
C GLN A 82 9.31 8.89 -13.36
N ASN A 83 8.00 8.66 -13.29
CA ASN A 83 7.38 7.75 -12.35
C ASN A 83 7.53 6.31 -12.85
N ALA A 84 8.18 5.47 -12.05
CA ALA A 84 8.29 4.04 -12.30
C ALA A 84 7.47 3.28 -11.27
N PHE A 85 6.65 2.34 -11.71
CA PHE A 85 5.78 1.55 -10.86
C PHE A 85 6.18 0.08 -10.90
N GLY A 86 6.07 -0.60 -9.76
CA GLY A 86 6.34 -2.03 -9.70
C GLY A 86 5.86 -2.70 -8.42
N ILE A 87 6.31 -3.94 -8.22
CA ILE A 87 5.97 -4.78 -7.07
C ILE A 87 7.20 -5.22 -6.31
N TYR A 88 7.03 -5.55 -5.03
CA TYR A 88 8.07 -6.12 -4.17
C TYR A 88 7.52 -7.26 -3.30
N ASP A 89 8.38 -8.20 -2.88
CA ASP A 89 7.95 -9.33 -2.06
C ASP A 89 7.50 -8.89 -0.66
N MET A 90 6.35 -9.38 -0.20
CA MET A 90 5.82 -9.03 1.11
C MET A 90 6.66 -9.59 2.27
N ASN A 91 7.29 -10.75 2.10
CA ASN A 91 7.90 -11.51 3.18
C ASN A 91 9.43 -11.35 3.27
N ASP A 92 10.08 -11.03 2.15
CA ASP A 92 11.53 -10.93 2.03
C ASP A 92 11.93 -9.72 1.18
N PHE A 93 11.74 -8.51 1.72
CA PHE A 93 12.14 -7.25 1.08
C PHE A 93 12.78 -6.29 2.08
N ASP A 94 13.95 -5.74 1.73
CA ASP A 94 14.60 -4.63 2.43
C ASP A 94 14.69 -3.41 1.51
N PRO A 95 13.96 -2.31 1.78
CA PRO A 95 14.00 -1.11 0.95
C PRO A 95 15.36 -0.41 0.92
N ASN A 96 16.31 -0.79 1.80
CA ASN A 96 17.66 -0.22 1.86
C ASN A 96 18.70 -1.09 1.14
N ASP A 97 18.32 -2.26 0.64
CA ASP A 97 19.22 -3.14 -0.10
C ASP A 97 19.09 -2.91 -1.61
N ALA A 98 20.02 -2.11 -2.16
CA ALA A 98 20.10 -1.85 -3.60
C ALA A 98 20.44 -3.09 -4.45
N SER A 99 20.79 -4.22 -3.82
CA SER A 99 21.03 -5.51 -4.49
C SER A 99 19.87 -6.49 -4.37
N SER A 100 18.74 -6.07 -3.77
CA SER A 100 17.56 -6.91 -3.64
C SER A 100 17.06 -7.38 -5.01
N THR A 101 16.83 -8.68 -5.11
CA THR A 101 16.19 -9.34 -6.25
C THR A 101 14.68 -9.49 -6.04
N ASN A 102 14.15 -9.01 -4.91
CA ASN A 102 12.75 -9.17 -4.48
C ASN A 102 11.88 -7.99 -4.89
N ILE A 103 12.22 -7.34 -6.01
CA ILE A 103 11.53 -6.17 -6.55
C ILE A 103 11.54 -6.24 -8.08
N LEU A 104 10.41 -5.89 -8.71
CA LEU A 104 10.25 -5.90 -10.15
C LEU A 104 9.54 -4.62 -10.62
N GLU A 105 10.16 -3.90 -11.54
CA GLU A 105 9.53 -2.79 -12.27
C GLU A 105 8.55 -3.34 -13.31
N ILE A 106 7.36 -2.74 -13.35
CA ILE A 106 6.30 -3.08 -14.32
C ILE A 106 6.19 -1.97 -15.36
N PHE A 107 6.08 -0.72 -14.92
CA PHE A 107 6.02 0.45 -15.80
C PHE A 107 7.21 1.35 -15.51
N SER A 108 7.96 1.70 -16.56
CA SER A 108 8.98 2.75 -16.46
C SER A 108 8.34 4.13 -16.67
N GLY A 109 9.03 5.21 -16.31
CA GLY A 109 8.56 6.58 -16.58
C GLY A 109 8.45 6.95 -18.07
N THR A 110 8.74 6.03 -19.00
CA THR A 110 8.47 6.22 -20.43
C THR A 110 7.15 5.63 -20.89
N GLU A 111 6.48 4.86 -20.03
CA GLU A 111 5.16 4.30 -20.29
C GLU A 111 4.09 5.40 -20.22
N SER A 112 2.88 5.08 -20.68
CA SER A 112 1.75 6.00 -20.65
C SER A 112 0.47 5.25 -20.37
N PRO A 113 -0.60 5.92 -19.90
CA PRO A 113 -1.89 5.29 -19.75
C PRO A 113 -2.29 4.44 -20.95
N LEU A 114 -2.89 3.28 -20.68
CA LEU A 114 -3.19 2.15 -21.58
C LEU A 114 -2.03 1.17 -21.84
N SER A 115 -0.83 1.39 -21.30
CA SER A 115 0.20 0.34 -21.24
C SER A 115 -0.24 -0.81 -20.32
N GLU A 116 0.08 -2.03 -20.71
CA GLU A 116 -0.23 -3.25 -19.94
C GLU A 116 0.95 -4.23 -19.98
N TYR A 117 1.15 -4.94 -18.86
CA TYR A 117 2.13 -6.01 -18.75
C TYR A 117 1.53 -7.18 -17.97
N THR A 118 1.77 -8.39 -18.47
CA THR A 118 1.44 -9.64 -17.78
C THR A 118 2.65 -10.08 -16.94
N LEU A 119 2.38 -10.36 -15.68
CA LEU A 119 3.31 -10.86 -14.69
C LEU A 119 3.13 -12.38 -14.60
N GLU A 120 4.14 -13.13 -15.01
CA GLU A 120 4.13 -14.59 -14.99
C GLU A 120 4.75 -15.09 -13.69
N PHE A 121 3.96 -15.74 -12.83
CA PHE A 121 4.43 -16.29 -11.55
C PHE A 121 4.83 -17.76 -11.69
N ASP A 122 6.01 -18.10 -11.19
CA ASP A 122 6.40 -19.48 -10.87
C ASP A 122 6.32 -19.66 -9.35
N LEU A 123 5.18 -20.12 -8.87
CA LEU A 123 4.92 -20.33 -7.45
C LEU A 123 5.81 -21.42 -6.82
N SER A 124 6.37 -22.31 -7.65
CA SER A 124 7.26 -23.36 -7.19
C SER A 124 8.69 -22.86 -6.98
N ALA A 125 9.13 -21.93 -7.82
CA ALA A 125 10.40 -21.24 -7.71
C ALA A 125 10.34 -20.05 -6.75
N GLY A 126 9.15 -19.46 -6.55
CA GLY A 126 8.96 -18.22 -5.77
C GLY A 126 9.40 -16.99 -6.56
N THR A 127 9.17 -16.98 -7.88
CA THR A 127 9.60 -15.91 -8.77
C THR A 127 8.45 -15.36 -9.60
N VAL A 128 8.62 -14.13 -10.07
CA VAL A 128 7.73 -13.49 -11.05
C VAL A 128 8.56 -12.90 -12.19
N ALA A 129 8.02 -12.90 -13.41
CA ALA A 129 8.71 -12.40 -14.59
C ALA A 129 7.83 -11.52 -15.49
N ILE A 130 8.48 -10.56 -16.18
CA ILE A 130 7.93 -9.79 -17.29
C ILE A 130 8.93 -9.87 -18.44
N GLY A 131 8.60 -10.64 -19.47
CA GLY A 131 9.49 -10.86 -20.61
C GLY A 131 10.80 -11.54 -20.19
N THR A 132 11.89 -10.78 -20.11
CA THR A 132 13.22 -11.28 -19.68
C THR A 132 13.62 -10.84 -18.28
N GLU A 133 12.89 -9.90 -17.68
CA GLU A 133 13.12 -9.45 -16.31
C GLU A 133 12.44 -10.41 -15.35
N MET A 134 13.10 -10.69 -14.22
CA MET A 134 12.64 -11.66 -13.23
C MET A 134 13.05 -11.20 -11.83
N ALA A 135 12.18 -11.45 -10.86
CA ALA A 135 12.40 -11.15 -9.45
C ALA A 135 11.97 -12.32 -8.56
N ASP A 136 12.58 -12.41 -7.38
CA ASP A 136 12.28 -13.37 -6.33
C ASP A 136 11.08 -12.88 -5.50
N ILE A 137 9.89 -12.89 -6.11
CA ILE A 137 8.63 -12.45 -5.50
C ILE A 137 7.63 -13.61 -5.55
N GLY A 138 7.08 -13.95 -4.39
CA GLY A 138 6.04 -14.97 -4.26
C GLY A 138 4.62 -14.45 -4.54
N PRO A 139 3.58 -15.21 -4.19
CA PRO A 139 2.19 -14.82 -4.45
C PRO A 139 1.68 -13.68 -3.58
N TYR A 140 2.49 -13.14 -2.65
CA TYR A 140 2.13 -12.02 -1.78
C TYR A 140 3.13 -10.89 -1.98
N PHE A 141 2.64 -9.73 -2.40
CA PHE A 141 3.49 -8.62 -2.81
C PHE A 141 2.88 -7.27 -2.46
N GLY A 142 3.74 -6.28 -2.27
CA GLY A 142 3.36 -4.87 -2.17
C GLY A 142 3.63 -4.14 -3.48
N PHE A 143 3.26 -2.87 -3.52
CA PHE A 143 3.43 -1.99 -4.68
C PHE A 143 4.36 -0.84 -4.34
N TYR A 144 5.13 -0.38 -5.32
CA TYR A 144 5.91 0.83 -5.17
C TYR A 144 5.73 1.79 -6.32
N LEU A 145 5.92 3.07 -6.01
CA LEU A 145 6.13 4.15 -6.96
C LEU A 145 7.51 4.75 -6.71
N GLU A 146 8.36 4.74 -7.72
CA GLU A 146 9.66 5.39 -7.72
C GLU A 146 9.59 6.64 -8.58
N ARG A 147 10.03 7.76 -8.03
CA ARG A 147 10.24 9.00 -8.78
C ARG A 147 11.68 9.46 -8.59
N GLY A 148 12.48 9.33 -9.64
CA GLY A 148 13.91 9.57 -9.56
C GLY A 148 14.55 8.64 -8.53
N ASP A 149 15.30 9.18 -7.58
CA ASP A 149 15.99 8.37 -6.55
C ASP A 149 15.12 8.09 -5.31
N THR A 150 13.83 8.43 -5.33
CA THR A 150 12.93 8.27 -4.16
C THR A 150 11.83 7.28 -4.46
N ARG A 151 11.68 6.29 -3.58
CA ARG A 151 10.66 5.25 -3.67
C ARG A 151 9.64 5.36 -2.54
N PHE A 152 8.38 5.18 -2.89
CA PHE A 152 7.21 5.17 -2.01
C PHE A 152 6.55 3.81 -2.12
N TYR A 153 6.07 3.29 -1.01
CA TYR A 153 5.56 1.94 -0.89
C TYR A 153 4.10 1.93 -0.43
N SER A 154 3.36 0.89 -0.82
CA SER A 154 2.01 0.66 -0.30
C SER A 154 1.99 0.22 1.17
N ASP A 155 3.09 -0.31 1.70
CA ASP A 155 3.27 -0.40 3.15
C ASP A 155 3.76 0.94 3.70
N ALA A 156 2.85 1.65 4.37
CA ALA A 156 3.13 2.92 5.02
C ALA A 156 4.32 2.87 6.00
N LEU A 157 4.62 1.72 6.62
CA LEU A 157 5.75 1.57 7.53
C LEU A 157 7.11 1.61 6.84
N LEU A 158 7.15 1.35 5.53
CA LEU A 158 8.35 1.52 4.71
C LEU A 158 8.55 2.98 4.27
N ASN A 159 7.53 3.82 4.43
CA ASN A 159 7.59 5.24 4.08
C ASN A 159 8.06 6.10 5.27
N PRO A 160 8.77 7.22 5.01
CA PRO A 160 9.17 8.14 6.07
C PRO A 160 8.00 8.60 6.93
N GLY A 161 8.12 8.39 8.24
CA GLY A 161 7.10 8.81 9.21
C GLY A 161 5.84 7.95 9.24
N GLY A 162 5.81 6.79 8.57
CA GLY A 162 4.61 5.96 8.52
C GLY A 162 3.50 6.55 7.66
N LYS A 163 3.84 7.41 6.68
CA LYS A 163 2.86 8.07 5.84
C LYS A 163 2.32 7.07 4.82
N ASP A 164 1.00 7.02 4.73
CA ASP A 164 0.32 6.29 3.67
C ASP A 164 0.40 7.08 2.36
N LEU A 165 0.90 6.42 1.33
CA LEU A 165 1.15 7.00 0.00
C LEU A 165 0.55 6.15 -1.11
N ALA A 166 -0.19 5.09 -0.75
CA ALA A 166 -0.92 4.28 -1.71
C ALA A 166 -2.29 3.90 -1.15
N LEU A 167 -3.31 4.00 -1.98
CA LEU A 167 -4.65 3.51 -1.68
C LEU A 167 -4.93 2.26 -2.51
N ILE A 168 -5.44 1.21 -1.87
CA ILE A 168 -5.74 -0.06 -2.55
C ILE A 168 -7.24 -0.33 -2.43
N TYR A 169 -7.91 -0.27 -3.58
CA TYR A 169 -9.34 -0.51 -3.70
C TYR A 169 -9.57 -1.93 -4.21
N ASP A 170 -10.28 -2.73 -3.42
CA ASP A 170 -10.83 -4.01 -3.88
C ASP A 170 -12.03 -3.73 -4.77
N VAL A 171 -11.83 -3.90 -6.08
CA VAL A 171 -12.84 -3.70 -7.12
C VAL A 171 -13.29 -5.01 -7.75
N ALA A 172 -12.81 -6.15 -7.22
CA ALA A 172 -13.20 -7.49 -7.62
C ALA A 172 -14.73 -7.59 -7.51
N GLY A 173 -15.38 -7.81 -8.66
CA GLY A 173 -16.75 -7.35 -8.84
C GLY A 173 -17.78 -7.92 -7.86
N ASN A 174 -18.71 -7.06 -7.41
CA ASN A 174 -20.10 -7.45 -7.10
C ASN A 174 -21.01 -7.46 -8.37
N GLN A 175 -20.49 -7.04 -9.53
CA GLN A 175 -21.24 -6.80 -10.78
C GLN A 175 -20.58 -7.51 -12.00
N ASN A 176 -20.08 -8.73 -11.78
CA ASN A 176 -19.66 -9.72 -12.77
C ASN A 176 -18.42 -9.47 -13.65
N GLN A 177 -17.68 -8.35 -13.61
CA GLN A 177 -16.45 -8.18 -14.43
C GLN A 177 -15.36 -7.24 -13.84
N GLY A 178 -15.41 -6.89 -12.54
CA GLY A 178 -14.45 -5.91 -11.98
C GLY A 178 -14.59 -4.49 -12.57
N LEU A 179 -13.87 -3.51 -12.03
CA LEU A 179 -13.85 -2.15 -12.59
C LEU A 179 -12.81 -2.12 -13.74
N PHE A 180 -13.25 -1.86 -14.97
CA PHE A 180 -12.39 -1.98 -16.17
C PHE A 180 -11.72 -3.36 -16.37
N GLY A 181 -12.32 -4.43 -15.82
CA GLY A 181 -11.73 -5.77 -15.91
C GLY A 181 -10.73 -6.09 -14.81
N THR A 182 -10.49 -5.19 -13.84
CA THR A 182 -9.48 -5.38 -12.79
C THR A 182 -10.14 -5.82 -11.48
N ASP A 183 -9.34 -6.45 -10.62
CA ASP A 183 -9.74 -6.88 -9.28
C ASP A 183 -9.23 -5.92 -8.19
N LEU A 184 -8.07 -5.28 -8.43
CA LEU A 184 -7.59 -4.16 -7.61
C LEU A 184 -7.40 -2.90 -8.45
N VAL A 185 -7.60 -1.75 -7.82
CA VAL A 185 -7.08 -0.45 -8.27
C VAL A 185 -6.13 0.06 -7.19
N VAL A 186 -4.92 0.41 -7.60
CA VAL A 186 -3.85 0.95 -6.75
C VAL A 186 -3.58 2.38 -7.20
N ALA A 187 -3.71 3.33 -6.28
CA ALA A 187 -3.55 4.76 -6.53
C ALA A 187 -2.44 5.33 -5.64
N PHE A 188 -1.47 6.03 -6.22
CA PHE A 188 -0.30 6.52 -5.50
C PHE A 188 -0.22 8.04 -5.46
N GLU A 189 0.43 8.53 -4.40
CA GLU A 189 1.07 9.84 -4.34
C GLU A 189 2.54 9.71 -4.76
N ASP A 190 3.01 10.63 -5.59
CA ASP A 190 4.42 10.71 -5.93
C ASP A 190 5.19 11.56 -4.90
N LEU A 191 4.57 12.44 -4.11
CA LEU A 191 5.26 13.29 -3.10
C LEU A 191 4.94 12.89 -1.65
N LEU A 192 5.98 12.80 -0.81
CA LEU A 192 5.81 12.65 0.65
C LEU A 192 4.98 13.80 1.26
N SER A 193 5.03 14.98 0.66
CA SER A 193 4.23 16.16 1.02
C SER A 193 3.57 16.74 -0.23
N GLY A 194 2.77 15.90 -0.90
CA GLY A 194 1.92 16.25 -2.03
C GLY A 194 0.61 16.91 -1.61
N ASP A 195 -0.36 16.86 -2.51
CA ASP A 195 -1.74 17.33 -2.33
C ASP A 195 -2.71 16.23 -1.88
N ASP A 196 -2.24 15.00 -1.71
CA ASP A 196 -2.98 13.87 -1.12
C ASP A 196 -4.27 13.54 -1.92
N ASP A 197 -4.23 13.65 -3.25
CA ASP A 197 -5.32 13.32 -4.17
C ASP A 197 -5.19 11.95 -4.85
N PHE A 198 -4.01 11.32 -4.71
CA PHE A 198 -3.62 9.99 -5.16
C PHE A 198 -3.85 9.77 -6.67
N ASN A 199 -3.78 10.85 -7.45
CA ASN A 199 -3.99 10.81 -8.89
C ASN A 199 -2.68 10.62 -9.69
N ASP A 200 -1.52 10.69 -8.99
CA ASP A 200 -0.21 10.79 -9.61
C ASP A 200 0.10 9.57 -10.47
N LEU A 201 -0.28 8.38 -10.02
CA LEU A 201 -0.25 7.14 -10.78
C LEU A 201 -1.34 6.18 -10.29
N VAL A 202 -2.18 5.71 -11.22
CA VAL A 202 -3.29 4.79 -10.95
C VAL A 202 -3.16 3.55 -11.82
N VAL A 203 -3.05 2.39 -11.18
CA VAL A 203 -2.86 1.09 -11.84
C VAL A 203 -3.98 0.13 -11.46
N GLY A 204 -4.53 -0.53 -12.47
CA GLY A 204 -5.47 -1.63 -12.29
C GLY A 204 -4.75 -2.97 -12.40
N ILE A 205 -5.14 -3.97 -11.60
CA ILE A 205 -4.49 -5.30 -11.59
C ILE A 205 -5.54 -6.40 -11.58
N THR A 206 -5.39 -7.42 -12.43
CA THR A 206 -6.25 -8.62 -12.48
C THR A 206 -5.72 -9.76 -11.62
N ASP A 207 -6.61 -10.71 -11.31
CA ASP A 207 -6.29 -12.01 -10.72
C ASP A 207 -5.58 -11.89 -9.36
N VAL A 208 -5.89 -10.81 -8.65
CA VAL A 208 -5.35 -10.49 -7.34
C VAL A 208 -6.46 -10.10 -6.37
N LYS A 209 -6.16 -10.18 -5.07
CA LYS A 209 -7.04 -9.64 -4.03
C LYS A 209 -6.20 -8.91 -2.97
N ALA A 210 -6.80 -7.95 -2.29
CA ALA A 210 -6.17 -7.27 -1.18
C ALA A 210 -5.91 -8.25 -0.02
N VAL A 211 -4.73 -8.19 0.59
CA VAL A 211 -4.41 -8.90 1.82
C VAL A 211 -4.94 -8.07 2.99
N PRO A 212 -5.95 -8.56 3.74
CA PRO A 212 -6.45 -7.81 4.88
C PRO A 212 -5.35 -7.67 5.93
N GLU A 213 -5.25 -6.51 6.56
CA GLU A 213 -4.38 -6.33 7.72
C GLU A 213 -4.68 -7.43 8.76
N PRO A 214 -3.65 -8.02 9.40
CA PRO A 214 -3.87 -8.99 10.46
C PRO A 214 -4.74 -8.40 11.57
N GLY A 215 -5.89 -9.02 11.85
CA GLY A 215 -6.79 -8.62 12.95
C GLY A 215 -6.14 -8.63 14.34
N THR A 216 -4.91 -9.15 14.45
CA THR A 216 -4.05 -9.01 15.63
C THR A 216 -3.72 -7.56 15.95
N LEU A 217 -3.62 -6.64 14.98
CA LEU A 217 -3.43 -5.21 15.23
C LEU A 217 -4.67 -4.60 15.90
N ALA A 218 -5.86 -4.94 15.41
CA ALA A 218 -7.12 -4.55 16.05
C ALA A 218 -7.23 -5.13 17.47
N LEU A 219 -6.91 -6.41 17.66
CA LEU A 219 -6.92 -7.05 18.98
C LEU A 219 -5.86 -6.49 19.93
N LEU A 220 -4.68 -6.13 19.43
CA LEU A 220 -3.63 -5.46 20.20
C LEU A 220 -4.11 -4.09 20.65
N GLY A 221 -4.68 -3.29 19.75
CA GLY A 221 -5.27 -1.99 20.05
C GLY A 221 -6.37 -2.09 21.11
N LEU A 222 -7.30 -3.03 20.95
CA LEU A 222 -8.37 -3.29 21.92
C LEU A 222 -7.81 -3.79 23.27
N GLY A 223 -6.79 -4.66 23.24
CA GLY A 223 -6.12 -5.15 24.44
C GLY A 223 -5.46 -4.02 25.24
N LEU A 224 -4.74 -3.13 24.56
CA LEU A 224 -4.09 -1.96 25.17
C LEU A 224 -5.12 -0.96 25.70
N ALA A 225 -6.19 -0.68 24.97
CA ALA A 225 -7.29 0.16 25.42
C ALA A 225 -7.96 -0.42 26.69
N GLY A 226 -8.21 -1.73 26.70
CA GLY A 226 -8.74 -2.45 27.86
C GLY A 226 -7.83 -2.34 29.09
N LEU A 227 -6.51 -2.51 28.92
CA LEU A 227 -5.52 -2.33 30.00
C LEU A 227 -5.47 -0.89 30.52
N GLY A 228 -5.54 0.10 29.62
CA GLY A 228 -5.59 1.52 29.99
C GLY A 228 -6.82 1.86 30.84
N LEU A 229 -8.00 1.40 30.43
CA LEU A 229 -9.24 1.60 31.19
C LEU A 229 -9.21 0.88 32.55
N ALA A 230 -8.68 -0.35 32.60
CA ALA A 230 -8.53 -1.10 33.85
C ALA A 230 -7.59 -0.41 34.84
N ARG A 231 -6.51 0.23 34.37
CA ARG A 231 -5.58 0.98 35.22
C ARG A 231 -6.24 2.23 35.82
N ARG A 232 -7.04 2.96 35.05
CA ARG A 232 -7.77 4.16 35.56
C ARG A 232 -8.77 3.80 36.65
N ARG A 233 -9.43 2.64 36.54
CA ARG A 233 -10.36 2.14 37.57
C ARG A 233 -9.71 1.72 38.89
N LYS A 234 -8.40 1.40 38.89
CA LYS A 234 -7.67 1.09 40.13
C LYS A 234 -7.10 2.32 40.84
N GLN A 235 -7.06 3.47 40.15
CA GLN A 235 -6.55 4.73 40.69
C GLN A 235 -7.66 5.68 41.17
N ALA A 236 -8.93 5.37 40.88
CA ALA A 236 -10.12 6.00 41.44
C ALA A 236 -10.64 5.18 42.63
#